data_AF-A0A8H8CF16-F1
#
_entry.id   AF-A0A8H8CF16-F1
#
_cell.length_a   1.000
_cell.length_b   1.000
_cell.length_c   1.000
_cell.angle_alpha   90.00
_cell.angle_beta   90.00
_cell.angle_gamma   90.00
#
_symmetry.space_group_name_H-M   'P 1'
#
loop_
_entity.id
_entity.type
_entity.pdbx_description
1 polymer ?
#
loop_
_entity_poly.entity_id
_entity_poly.type
_entity_poly.pdbx_seq_one_letter_code
_entity_poly.pdbx_strand_id
1 'polypeptide(L)'
;MSGNNRRLEFEYSDLPKSYQLMLMFEPMAEGKVYTEMFPTCWKVLRLIKEVSGVAKAIYTSDTGFMVPQTDCGNIICAGTARPCEMGQLCTVMTDNDGDNYLEQATTGAKGIIQCKVDSSLPATVAFGIFNTEKTAFEPLFTWRDIPKGDKLSIKVTPVLKIYAVSNYQETEVVRSDVVSNLLFREDILNLPAVSRWTVSVDSNTKSIQIARALQ
;
A
#
# COMPACT_ATOMS: atom_id res chain seq x y z
N MET A 1 20.64 4.39 -11.17
CA MET A 1 20.48 4.27 -9.71
C MET A 1 19.71 2.98 -9.47
N SER A 2 20.30 1.98 -8.80
CA SER A 2 19.61 0.71 -8.54
C SER A 2 18.42 0.98 -7.62
N GLY A 3 17.19 0.85 -8.13
CA GLY A 3 15.98 1.08 -7.35
C GLY A 3 15.96 0.18 -6.12
N ASN A 4 15.61 0.74 -4.96
CA ASN A 4 15.45 0.01 -3.70
C ASN A 4 14.18 -0.85 -3.74
N ASN A 5 14.09 -1.73 -4.73
CA ASN A 5 12.95 -2.62 -4.88
C ASN A 5 13.10 -3.80 -3.92
N ARG A 6 11.97 -4.33 -3.45
CA ARG A 6 11.90 -5.54 -2.64
C ARG A 6 10.96 -6.53 -3.32
N ARG A 7 11.53 -7.64 -3.79
CA ARG A 7 10.77 -8.74 -4.36
C ARG A 7 10.44 -9.75 -3.26
N LEU A 8 9.15 -9.96 -3.06
CA LEU A 8 8.59 -10.88 -2.08
C LEU A 8 8.12 -12.13 -2.82
N GLU A 9 8.61 -13.30 -2.43
CA GLU A 9 8.23 -14.59 -2.99
C GLU A 9 7.64 -15.48 -1.91
N PHE A 10 6.45 -15.99 -2.17
CA PHE A 10 5.72 -16.90 -1.30
C PHE A 10 5.57 -18.23 -2.01
N GLU A 11 6.43 -19.18 -1.65
CA GLU A 11 6.42 -20.54 -2.15
C GLU A 11 5.40 -21.35 -1.37
N TYR A 12 4.57 -22.13 -2.07
CA TYR A 12 3.56 -22.98 -1.44
C TYR A 12 3.46 -24.30 -2.19
N SER A 13 3.06 -25.34 -1.48
CA SER A 13 2.90 -26.68 -2.04
C SER A 13 1.75 -27.39 -1.34
N ASP A 14 0.91 -28.06 -2.13
CA ASP A 14 -0.11 -29.00 -1.69
C ASP A 14 -1.00 -28.50 -0.54
N LEU A 15 -1.41 -27.24 -0.63
CA LEU A 15 -2.31 -26.64 0.35
C LEU A 15 -3.67 -27.37 0.32
N PRO A 16 -4.29 -27.65 1.49
CA PRO A 16 -5.54 -28.41 1.58
C PRO A 16 -6.77 -27.67 1.03
N LYS A 17 -6.65 -26.36 0.83
CA LYS A 17 -7.64 -25.49 0.20
C LYS A 17 -6.93 -24.27 -0.39
N SER A 18 -7.63 -23.50 -1.21
CA SER A 18 -7.09 -22.26 -1.74
C SER A 18 -7.12 -21.19 -0.66
N TYR A 19 -6.10 -20.34 -0.65
CA TYR A 19 -5.98 -19.23 0.29
C TYR A 19 -5.75 -17.92 -0.46
N GLN A 20 -6.11 -16.79 0.16
CA GLN A 20 -5.70 -15.48 -0.31
C GLN A 20 -4.85 -14.82 0.77
N LEU A 21 -3.67 -14.35 0.39
CA LEU A 21 -2.85 -13.49 1.25
C LEU A 21 -3.13 -12.04 0.88
N MET A 22 -3.59 -11.26 1.86
CA MET A 22 -3.70 -9.82 1.74
C MET A 22 -2.45 -9.17 2.30
N LEU A 23 -1.79 -8.37 1.46
CA LEU A 23 -0.66 -7.54 1.82
C LEU A 23 -1.14 -6.09 1.97
N MET A 24 -0.76 -5.45 3.08
CA MET A 24 -1.11 -4.06 3.36
C MET A 24 -0.01 -3.38 4.18
N PHE A 25 0.10 -2.06 4.10
CA PHE A 25 1.06 -1.32 4.91
C PHE A 25 0.38 -0.60 6.08
N GLU A 26 1.12 -0.42 7.18
CA GLU A 26 0.73 0.53 8.21
C GLU A 26 0.85 1.97 7.66
N PRO A 27 -0.13 2.85 7.92
CA PRO A 27 -0.02 4.26 7.55
C PRO A 27 1.24 4.90 8.15
N MET A 28 1.99 5.60 7.30
CA MET A 28 3.31 6.21 7.61
C MET A 28 3.20 7.70 7.98
N ALA A 29 2.04 8.11 8.48
CA ALA A 29 1.72 9.49 8.81
C ALA A 29 1.13 9.58 10.21
N GLU A 30 1.12 10.80 10.75
CA GLU A 30 0.44 11.08 12.01
C GLU A 30 -1.07 11.13 11.80
N GLY A 31 -1.82 10.72 12.83
CA GLY A 31 -3.28 10.70 12.83
C GLY A 31 -3.85 9.34 13.24
N LYS A 32 -5.17 9.26 13.31
CA LYS A 32 -5.92 8.07 13.74
C LYS A 32 -6.27 7.17 12.56
N VAL A 33 -5.81 5.93 12.62
CA VAL A 33 -6.17 4.88 11.65
C VAL A 33 -7.67 4.55 11.77
N TYR A 34 -8.33 4.36 10.63
CA TYR A 34 -9.76 4.11 10.44
C TYR A 34 -10.71 5.27 10.73
N THR A 35 -10.21 6.44 11.11
CA THR A 35 -11.03 7.66 11.20
C THR A 35 -10.51 8.78 10.33
N GLU A 36 -9.18 8.96 10.28
CA GLU A 36 -8.51 10.01 9.50
C GLU A 36 -7.72 9.39 8.34
N MET A 37 -7.10 8.24 8.59
CA MET A 37 -6.32 7.48 7.61
C MET A 37 -6.84 6.07 7.45
N PHE A 38 -6.95 5.62 6.22
CA PHE A 38 -7.47 4.30 5.89
C PHE A 38 -6.41 3.53 5.10
N PRO A 39 -5.86 2.44 5.65
CA PRO A 39 -4.97 1.55 4.91
C PRO A 39 -5.66 1.01 3.66
N THR A 40 -4.86 0.68 2.66
CA THR A 40 -5.34 0.07 1.43
C THR A 40 -4.79 -1.35 1.30
N CYS A 41 -5.61 -2.26 0.78
CA CYS A 41 -5.17 -3.57 0.35
C CYS A 41 -4.22 -3.39 -0.83
N TRP A 42 -2.92 -3.54 -0.59
CA TRP A 42 -1.89 -3.28 -1.60
C TRP A 42 -1.83 -4.41 -2.64
N LYS A 43 -1.75 -5.66 -2.18
CA LYS A 43 -1.77 -6.86 -3.05
C LYS A 43 -2.63 -7.97 -2.48
N VAL A 44 -3.26 -8.74 -3.37
CA VAL A 44 -4.00 -9.96 -3.04
C VAL A 44 -3.39 -11.12 -3.79
N LEU A 45 -2.66 -11.98 -3.08
CA LEU A 45 -2.00 -13.14 -3.67
C LEU A 45 -2.86 -14.39 -3.48
N ARG A 46 -3.28 -15.00 -4.60
CA ARG A 46 -4.07 -16.24 -4.57
C ARG A 46 -3.16 -17.46 -4.59
N LEU A 47 -3.29 -18.31 -3.58
CA LEU A 47 -2.61 -19.60 -3.48
C LEU A 47 -3.62 -20.70 -3.83
N ILE A 48 -3.28 -21.53 -4.80
CA ILE A 48 -4.17 -22.57 -5.33
C ILE A 48 -3.95 -23.87 -4.56
N LYS A 49 -5.04 -24.55 -4.18
CA LYS A 49 -4.99 -25.86 -3.51
C LYS A 49 -4.33 -26.94 -4.38
N GLU A 50 -3.76 -27.97 -3.73
CA GLU A 50 -3.30 -29.21 -4.39
C GLU A 50 -2.27 -29.00 -5.52
N VAL A 51 -1.60 -27.84 -5.56
CA VAL A 51 -0.54 -27.52 -6.51
C VAL A 51 0.61 -26.84 -5.80
N SER A 52 1.80 -26.97 -6.40
CA SER A 52 2.97 -26.19 -6.01
C SER A 52 3.08 -24.93 -6.86
N GLY A 53 3.48 -23.82 -6.25
CA GLY A 53 3.57 -22.55 -6.93
C GLY A 53 4.33 -21.49 -6.14
N VAL A 54 4.50 -20.33 -6.78
CA VAL A 54 5.13 -19.15 -6.20
C VAL A 54 4.27 -17.93 -6.47
N ALA A 55 3.77 -17.28 -5.42
CA ALA A 55 3.12 -15.99 -5.52
C ALA A 55 4.14 -14.86 -5.28
N LYS A 56 3.98 -13.73 -5.98
CA LYS A 56 4.98 -12.66 -5.99
C LYS A 56 4.35 -11.29 -5.79
N ALA A 57 5.05 -10.44 -5.04
CA ALA A 57 4.78 -9.01 -4.96
C ALA A 57 6.10 -8.23 -5.07
N ILE A 58 6.07 -7.04 -5.67
CA ILE A 58 7.25 -6.20 -5.83
C ILE A 58 6.94 -4.83 -5.26
N TYR A 59 7.64 -4.46 -4.20
CA TYR A 59 7.64 -3.11 -3.65
C TYR A 59 8.73 -2.27 -4.34
N THR A 60 8.43 -1.00 -4.59
CA THR A 60 9.41 0.00 -5.02
C THR A 60 9.47 1.11 -3.99
N SER A 61 10.58 1.85 -3.97
CA SER A 61 10.71 3.07 -3.19
C SER A 61 10.31 4.33 -3.97
N ASP A 62 9.71 4.19 -5.15
CA ASP A 62 9.28 5.32 -5.99
C ASP A 62 7.95 5.83 -5.45
N THR A 63 7.98 6.89 -4.64
CA THR A 63 6.83 7.34 -3.83
C THR A 63 6.06 8.46 -4.50
N GLY A 64 4.81 8.66 -4.07
CA GLY A 64 4.03 9.80 -4.52
C GLY A 64 2.65 9.89 -3.89
N PHE A 65 1.90 10.86 -4.38
CA PHE A 65 0.51 11.06 -4.01
C PHE A 65 -0.40 10.82 -5.20
N MET A 66 -1.64 10.47 -4.89
CA MET A 66 -2.74 10.41 -5.85
C MET A 66 -3.93 11.18 -5.27
N VAL A 67 -4.67 11.86 -6.14
CA VAL A 67 -6.03 12.33 -5.86
C VAL A 67 -6.99 11.34 -6.52
N PRO A 68 -7.66 10.48 -5.74
CA PRO A 68 -8.62 9.53 -6.28
C PRO A 68 -9.84 10.25 -6.85
N GLN A 69 -10.33 9.80 -7.99
CA GLN A 69 -11.65 10.16 -8.50
C GLN A 69 -12.71 9.29 -7.82
N THR A 70 -13.78 9.90 -7.32
CA THR A 70 -14.90 9.22 -6.68
C THR A 70 -15.76 8.50 -7.72
N ASP A 71 -15.68 7.17 -7.85
CA ASP A 71 -16.84 6.31 -8.23
C ASP A 71 -16.62 4.78 -8.15
N CYS A 72 -15.99 4.25 -7.10
CA CYS A 72 -15.72 2.80 -7.02
C CYS A 72 -16.03 2.15 -5.66
N GLY A 73 -17.02 2.70 -4.93
CA GLY A 73 -17.36 2.24 -3.59
C GLY A 73 -16.16 2.39 -2.65
N ASN A 74 -15.59 1.26 -2.20
CA ASN A 74 -14.39 1.25 -1.34
C ASN A 74 -13.08 1.00 -2.10
N ILE A 75 -13.10 0.90 -3.43
CA ILE A 75 -11.92 0.63 -4.25
C ILE A 75 -11.41 1.95 -4.86
N ILE A 76 -10.09 2.14 -4.90
CA ILE A 76 -9.48 3.27 -5.60
C ILE A 76 -9.25 2.86 -7.07
N CYS A 77 -10.14 3.27 -7.97
CA CYS A 77 -10.09 2.85 -9.38
C CYS A 77 -9.31 3.79 -10.31
N ALA A 78 -9.39 5.09 -10.06
CA ALA A 78 -8.83 6.10 -10.94
C ALA A 78 -8.42 7.31 -10.13
N GLY A 79 -7.47 8.07 -10.65
CA GLY A 79 -6.97 9.28 -10.02
C GLY A 79 -5.79 9.86 -10.77
N THR A 80 -5.47 11.10 -10.46
CA THR A 80 -4.24 11.73 -10.93
C THR A 80 -3.14 11.49 -9.91
N ALA A 81 -2.05 10.87 -10.34
CA ALA A 81 -0.91 10.58 -9.47
C ALA A 81 0.32 11.39 -9.88
N ARG A 82 1.10 11.83 -8.89
CA ARG A 82 2.37 12.51 -9.10
C ARG A 82 3.46 11.92 -8.20
N PRO A 83 4.67 11.67 -8.75
CA PRO A 83 5.83 11.36 -7.94
C PRO A 83 6.10 12.47 -6.92
N CYS A 84 6.43 12.07 -5.70
CA CYS A 84 6.77 12.97 -4.60
C CYS A 84 7.74 12.25 -3.68
N GLU A 85 9.00 12.68 -3.69
CA GLU A 85 10.11 12.02 -3.00
C GLU A 85 10.46 12.71 -1.67
N MET A 86 11.36 12.10 -0.91
CA MET A 86 11.83 12.64 0.36
C MET A 86 12.43 14.05 0.19
N GLY A 87 11.96 15.00 0.99
CA GLY A 87 12.36 16.41 0.85
C GLY A 87 11.51 17.19 -0.14
N GLN A 88 10.46 16.61 -0.73
CA GLN A 88 9.57 17.28 -1.67
C GLN A 88 8.19 17.59 -1.09
N LEU A 89 7.53 18.56 -1.73
CA LEU A 89 6.16 18.98 -1.46
C LEU A 89 5.33 18.90 -2.74
N CYS A 90 4.25 18.13 -2.68
CA CYS A 90 3.21 18.14 -3.69
C CYS A 90 2.04 19.02 -3.24
N THR A 91 1.28 19.56 -4.18
CA THR A 91 0.11 20.41 -3.88
C THR A 91 -1.09 19.87 -4.62
N VAL A 92 -2.18 19.62 -3.89
CA VAL A 92 -3.50 19.35 -4.47
C VAL A 92 -4.14 20.68 -4.81
N MET A 93 -4.53 20.85 -6.07
CA MET A 93 -5.21 22.02 -6.61
C MET A 93 -6.54 21.60 -7.22
N THR A 94 -7.40 22.58 -7.50
CA THR A 94 -8.62 22.39 -8.30
C THR A 94 -8.44 23.10 -9.62
N ASP A 95 -8.79 22.45 -10.73
CA ASP A 95 -8.77 23.06 -12.06
C ASP A 95 -10.03 23.90 -12.32
N ASN A 96 -10.16 24.41 -13.55
CA ASN A 96 -11.30 25.24 -13.96
C ASN A 96 -12.61 24.46 -14.07
N ASP A 97 -12.54 23.13 -14.23
CA ASP A 97 -13.71 22.25 -14.35
C ASP A 97 -14.19 21.77 -12.96
N GLY A 98 -13.43 22.09 -11.90
CA GLY A 98 -13.75 21.73 -10.52
C GLY A 98 -13.12 20.42 -10.08
N ASP A 99 -12.27 19.81 -10.92
CA ASP A 99 -11.60 18.55 -10.62
C ASP A 99 -10.30 18.79 -9.86
N ASN A 100 -10.04 17.94 -8.88
CA ASN A 100 -8.82 18.01 -8.10
C ASN A 100 -7.67 17.28 -8.80
N TYR A 101 -6.50 17.92 -8.81
CA TYR A 101 -5.28 17.36 -9.40
C TYR A 101 -4.04 17.66 -8.56
N LEU A 102 -2.94 16.96 -8.84
CA LEU A 102 -1.63 17.21 -8.23
C LEU A 102 -0.71 17.99 -9.18
N GLU A 103 -0.16 19.08 -8.66
CA GLU A 103 0.93 19.82 -9.31
C GLU A 103 2.24 19.03 -9.30
N GLN A 104 3.23 19.52 -10.07
CA GLN A 104 4.58 18.99 -10.00
C GLN A 104 5.19 19.23 -8.62
N ALA A 105 5.88 18.22 -8.09
CA ALA A 105 6.55 18.32 -6.81
C ALA A 105 7.58 19.46 -6.79
N THR A 106 7.57 20.23 -5.71
CA THR A 106 8.52 21.32 -5.42
C THR A 106 9.40 20.96 -4.23
N THR A 107 10.34 21.83 -3.88
CA THR A 107 11.18 21.61 -2.69
C THR A 107 10.34 21.77 -1.42
N GLY A 108 10.41 20.77 -0.54
CA GLY A 108 9.72 20.73 0.75
C GLY A 108 10.69 20.64 1.93
N ALA A 109 10.18 20.17 3.08
CA ALA A 109 10.99 19.99 4.27
C ALA A 109 11.89 18.75 4.18
N LYS A 110 13.17 18.90 4.54
CA LYS A 110 14.16 17.81 4.49
C LYS A 110 13.72 16.61 5.34
N GLY A 111 13.85 15.40 4.78
CA GLY A 111 13.63 14.14 5.48
C GLY A 111 12.17 13.70 5.61
N ILE A 112 11.23 14.45 5.01
CA ILE A 112 9.79 14.18 5.04
C ILE A 112 9.25 14.33 3.61
N ILE A 113 8.25 13.54 3.23
CA ILE A 113 7.47 13.76 2.01
C ILE A 113 6.19 14.51 2.40
N GLN A 114 5.83 15.58 1.69
CA GLN A 114 4.70 16.43 2.07
C GLN A 114 3.67 16.58 0.95
N CYS A 115 2.41 16.74 1.34
CA CYS A 115 1.34 17.13 0.45
C CYS A 115 0.53 18.25 1.09
N LYS A 116 0.42 19.41 0.42
CA LYS A 116 -0.46 20.51 0.83
C LYS A 116 -1.79 20.37 0.08
N VAL A 117 -2.90 20.51 0.78
CA VAL A 117 -4.22 20.59 0.15
C VAL A 117 -4.57 22.06 -0.04
N ASP A 118 -4.69 22.51 -1.29
CA ASP A 118 -5.05 23.88 -1.65
C ASP A 118 -6.25 23.93 -2.62
N SER A 119 -6.95 22.79 -2.75
CA SER A 119 -8.19 22.66 -3.51
C SER A 119 -9.32 23.54 -2.95
N SER A 120 -10.31 23.83 -3.79
CA SER A 120 -11.48 24.64 -3.44
C SER A 120 -12.41 23.94 -2.43
N LEU A 121 -12.46 22.61 -2.48
CA LEU A 121 -13.22 21.74 -1.58
C LEU A 121 -12.28 20.77 -0.84
N PRO A 122 -12.73 20.20 0.30
CA PRO A 122 -12.00 19.14 0.97
C PRO A 122 -11.66 17.99 0.01
N ALA A 123 -10.42 17.50 0.09
CA ALA A 123 -9.89 16.51 -0.85
C ALA A 123 -9.69 15.14 -0.19
N THR A 124 -9.88 14.10 -0.98
CA THR A 124 -9.32 12.77 -0.68
C THR A 124 -7.92 12.69 -1.30
N VAL A 125 -6.96 12.23 -0.52
CA VAL A 125 -5.56 12.07 -0.95
C VAL A 125 -5.13 10.65 -0.62
N ALA A 126 -4.41 10.00 -1.53
CA ALA A 126 -3.76 8.71 -1.28
C ALA A 126 -2.24 8.88 -1.33
N PHE A 127 -1.54 8.18 -0.45
CA PHE A 127 -0.09 8.02 -0.51
C PHE A 127 0.23 6.59 -0.94
N GLY A 128 1.26 6.44 -1.75
CA GLY A 128 1.68 5.12 -2.19
C GLY A 128 2.93 5.14 -3.05
N ILE A 129 3.04 4.10 -3.88
CA ILE A 129 4.23 3.81 -4.66
C ILE A 129 3.88 3.63 -6.13
N PHE A 130 4.84 3.87 -7.01
CA PHE A 130 4.72 3.52 -8.42
C PHE A 130 5.26 2.11 -8.66
N ASN A 131 4.66 1.38 -9.61
CA ASN A 131 5.21 0.11 -10.06
C ASN A 131 6.62 0.30 -10.67
N THR A 132 7.32 -0.80 -10.93
CA THR A 132 8.71 -0.78 -11.45
C THR A 132 8.87 -0.04 -12.78
N GLU A 133 7.82 0.01 -13.58
CA GLU A 133 7.78 0.68 -14.88
C GLU A 133 7.40 2.17 -14.76
N LYS A 134 6.99 2.62 -13.57
CA LYS A 134 6.45 3.96 -13.29
C LYS A 134 5.21 4.31 -14.11
N THR A 135 4.46 3.30 -14.52
CA THR A 135 3.25 3.40 -15.34
C THR A 135 1.98 3.33 -14.53
N ALA A 136 2.02 2.72 -13.33
CA ALA A 136 0.87 2.56 -12.45
C ALA A 136 1.22 2.98 -11.01
N PHE A 137 0.26 3.63 -10.35
CA PHE A 137 0.34 3.99 -8.93
C PHE A 137 -0.44 2.98 -8.10
N GLU A 138 0.17 2.51 -7.01
CA GLU A 138 -0.37 1.54 -6.08
C GLU A 138 -0.57 2.22 -4.72
N PRO A 139 -1.82 2.57 -4.36
CA PRO A 139 -2.11 3.24 -3.09
C PRO A 139 -1.82 2.32 -1.91
N LEU A 140 -1.14 2.85 -0.89
CA LEU A 140 -0.86 2.13 0.35
C LEU A 140 -1.83 2.52 1.46
N PHE A 141 -2.24 3.79 1.50
CA PHE A 141 -3.30 4.30 2.37
C PHE A 141 -3.82 5.65 1.88
N THR A 142 -4.96 6.09 2.42
CA THR A 142 -5.64 7.33 2.03
C THR A 142 -6.14 8.14 3.23
N TRP A 143 -6.17 9.45 3.07
CA TRP A 143 -6.94 10.38 3.90
C TRP A 143 -8.17 10.84 3.15
N ARG A 144 -9.23 11.15 3.89
CA ARG A 144 -10.48 11.69 3.34
C ARG A 144 -10.79 13.04 3.98
N ASP A 145 -11.55 13.85 3.25
CA ASP A 145 -12.11 15.10 3.75
C ASP A 145 -11.05 16.08 4.29
N ILE A 146 -9.86 16.09 3.67
CA ILE A 146 -8.76 16.96 4.09
C ILE A 146 -9.10 18.40 3.69
N PRO A 147 -9.21 19.35 4.64
CA PRO A 147 -9.61 20.70 4.34
C PRO A 147 -8.50 21.49 3.65
N LYS A 148 -8.91 22.57 2.97
CA LYS A 148 -7.98 23.52 2.36
C LYS A 148 -7.04 24.13 3.42
N GLY A 149 -5.75 24.18 3.10
CA GLY A 149 -4.70 24.74 3.95
C GLY A 149 -3.92 23.70 4.74
N ASP A 150 -4.47 22.49 4.91
CA ASP A 150 -3.82 21.41 5.63
C ASP A 150 -2.62 20.85 4.88
N LYS A 151 -1.70 20.27 5.66
CA LYS A 151 -0.47 19.66 5.15
C LYS A 151 -0.28 18.27 5.72
N LEU A 152 -0.29 17.29 4.84
CA LEU A 152 0.02 15.90 5.12
C LEU A 152 1.56 15.74 5.11
N SER A 153 2.08 14.97 6.06
CA SER A 153 3.52 14.72 6.21
C SER A 153 3.78 13.24 6.41
N ILE A 154 4.72 12.68 5.64
CA ILE A 154 5.07 11.27 5.64
C ILE A 154 6.53 11.08 6.04
N LYS A 155 6.74 10.21 7.02
CA LYS A 155 8.05 9.66 7.36
C LYS A 155 8.05 8.22 6.87
N VAL A 156 8.85 7.93 5.85
CA VAL A 156 8.82 6.63 5.18
C VAL A 156 9.35 5.53 6.11
N THR A 157 8.43 4.76 6.69
CA THR A 157 8.67 3.56 7.51
C THR A 157 7.69 2.46 7.09
N PRO A 158 7.90 1.83 5.93
CA PRO A 158 6.92 0.95 5.27
C PRO A 158 6.84 -0.42 5.95
N VAL A 159 6.13 -0.48 7.08
CA VAL A 159 5.83 -1.73 7.78
C VAL A 159 4.76 -2.49 7.02
N LEU A 160 5.16 -3.60 6.41
CA LEU A 160 4.28 -4.53 5.70
C LEU A 160 3.60 -5.47 6.69
N LYS A 161 2.29 -5.67 6.52
CA LYS A 161 1.49 -6.69 7.20
C LYS A 161 0.91 -7.67 6.18
N ILE A 162 0.85 -8.94 6.56
CA ILE A 162 0.23 -10.00 5.75
C ILE A 162 -0.79 -10.77 6.58
N TYR A 163 -1.98 -10.94 6.01
CA TYR A 163 -3.07 -11.72 6.59
C TYR A 163 -3.52 -12.80 5.60
N ALA A 164 -4.02 -13.93 6.09
CA ALA A 164 -4.82 -14.81 5.26
C ALA A 164 -6.30 -14.45 5.40
N VAL A 165 -6.93 -14.07 4.29
CA VAL A 165 -8.30 -13.54 4.29
C VAL A 165 -9.10 -14.14 3.14
N SER A 166 -10.37 -13.75 3.06
CA SER A 166 -11.24 -13.98 1.91
C SER A 166 -11.91 -12.66 1.54
N ASN A 167 -12.17 -12.44 0.25
CA ASN A 167 -13.02 -11.36 -0.27
C ASN A 167 -12.46 -9.93 -0.21
N TYR A 168 -11.14 -9.77 -0.08
CA TYR A 168 -10.49 -8.47 -0.31
C TYR A 168 -10.05 -8.34 -1.76
N GLN A 169 -10.07 -7.11 -2.27
CA GLN A 169 -9.59 -6.76 -3.60
C GLN A 169 -8.39 -5.80 -3.52
N GLU A 170 -7.49 -5.87 -4.50
CA GLU A 170 -6.40 -4.88 -4.60
C GLU A 170 -7.00 -3.47 -4.69
N THR A 171 -6.34 -2.51 -4.04
CA THR A 171 -6.76 -1.11 -3.89
C THR A 171 -8.02 -0.87 -3.05
N GLU A 172 -8.58 -1.91 -2.43
CA GLU A 172 -9.70 -1.77 -1.49
C GLU A 172 -9.26 -1.06 -0.20
N VAL A 173 -10.02 -0.03 0.18
CA VAL A 173 -9.81 0.76 1.41
C VAL A 173 -10.32 -0.02 2.61
N VAL A 174 -9.42 -0.33 3.54
CA VAL A 174 -9.69 -1.07 4.77
C VAL A 174 -10.19 -0.10 5.85
N ARG A 175 -11.42 -0.30 6.32
CA ARG A 175 -12.13 0.63 7.24
C ARG A 175 -12.19 0.19 8.70
N SER A 176 -11.68 -0.99 9.01
CA SER A 176 -11.62 -1.53 10.37
C SER A 176 -10.45 -2.49 10.47
N ASP A 177 -10.20 -2.99 11.68
CA ASP A 177 -9.27 -4.10 11.87
C ASP A 177 -9.65 -5.29 10.98
N VAL A 178 -8.62 -5.96 10.48
CA VAL A 178 -8.76 -7.17 9.68
C VAL A 178 -9.09 -8.31 10.62
N VAL A 179 -10.25 -8.93 10.44
CA VAL A 179 -10.71 -10.06 11.27
C VAL A 179 -10.03 -11.36 10.81
N SER A 180 -8.72 -11.44 11.00
CA SER A 180 -7.88 -12.62 10.74
C SER A 180 -6.56 -12.54 11.51
N ASN A 181 -5.89 -13.68 11.68
CA ASN A 181 -4.57 -13.72 12.29
C ASN A 181 -3.53 -13.03 11.40
N LEU A 182 -2.73 -12.16 12.01
CA LEU A 182 -1.55 -11.56 11.40
C LEU A 182 -0.48 -12.63 11.22
N LEU A 183 -0.05 -12.87 9.97
CA LEU A 183 0.94 -13.88 9.64
C LEU A 183 2.36 -13.33 9.57
N PHE A 184 2.49 -12.05 9.26
CA PHE A 184 3.77 -11.39 9.04
C PHE A 184 3.67 -9.89 9.36
N ARG A 185 4.70 -9.34 9.99
CA ARG A 185 4.86 -7.90 10.19
C ARG A 185 6.35 -7.54 10.22
N GLU A 186 6.82 -6.79 9.23
CA GLU A 186 8.22 -6.35 9.16
C GLU A 186 8.32 -5.04 8.38
N ASP A 187 9.29 -4.18 8.72
CA ASP A 187 9.67 -3.07 7.84
C ASP A 187 10.31 -3.65 6.57
N ILE A 188 9.68 -3.43 5.43
CA ILE A 188 10.11 -4.03 4.17
C ILE A 188 11.50 -3.54 3.74
N LEU A 189 11.96 -2.38 4.22
CA LEU A 189 13.30 -1.87 3.92
C LEU A 189 14.41 -2.66 4.62
N ASN A 190 14.10 -3.32 5.74
CA ASN A 190 15.03 -4.18 6.48
C ASN A 190 15.21 -5.56 5.83
N LEU A 191 14.39 -5.89 4.84
CA LEU A 191 14.49 -7.14 4.11
C LEU A 191 15.55 -7.09 3.00
N PRO A 192 16.14 -8.25 2.63
CA PRO A 192 16.95 -8.37 1.42
C PRO A 192 16.17 -7.99 0.14
N ALA A 193 16.89 -7.64 -0.92
CA ALA A 193 16.31 -7.29 -2.22
C ALA A 193 15.36 -8.37 -2.78
N VAL A 194 15.66 -9.64 -2.51
CA VAL A 194 14.76 -10.78 -2.76
C VAL A 194 14.59 -11.53 -1.45
N SER A 195 13.34 -11.65 -1.00
CA SER A 195 12.97 -12.40 0.19
C SER A 195 12.03 -13.53 -0.17
N ARG A 196 12.32 -14.73 0.36
CA ARG A 196 11.55 -15.95 0.10
C ARG A 196 11.00 -16.52 1.38
N TRP A 197 9.74 -16.89 1.34
CA TRP A 197 9.06 -17.57 2.41
C TRP A 197 8.30 -18.78 1.89
N THR A 198 8.17 -19.78 2.76
CA THR A 198 7.29 -20.92 2.54
C THR A 198 5.97 -20.67 3.26
N VAL A 199 4.87 -20.88 2.55
CA VAL A 199 3.51 -20.84 3.06
C VAL A 199 3.02 -22.27 3.24
N SER A 200 2.60 -22.61 4.45
CA SER A 200 2.13 -23.94 4.80
C SER A 200 0.94 -23.87 5.76
N VAL A 201 0.32 -25.02 6.03
CA VAL A 201 -0.70 -25.15 7.08
C VAL A 201 -0.08 -25.93 8.24
N ASP A 202 -0.12 -25.34 9.43
CA ASP A 202 0.34 -26.01 10.65
C ASP A 202 -0.52 -27.27 10.90
N SER A 203 0.14 -28.39 11.15
CA SER A 203 -0.52 -29.68 11.29
C SER A 203 -1.36 -29.80 12.56
N ASN A 204 -1.06 -29.03 13.61
CA ASN A 204 -1.74 -29.05 14.90
C ASN A 204 -2.92 -28.07 14.92
N THR A 205 -2.67 -26.80 14.60
CA THR A 205 -3.69 -25.74 14.67
C THR A 205 -4.57 -25.67 13.43
N LYS A 206 -4.15 -26.30 12.32
CA LYS A 206 -4.75 -26.18 11.00
C LYS A 206 -4.77 -24.74 10.47
N SER A 207 -3.96 -23.85 11.04
CA SER A 207 -3.83 -22.46 10.59
C SER A 207 -2.74 -22.34 9.53
N ILE A 208 -2.98 -21.47 8.54
CA ILE A 208 -1.95 -21.05 7.60
C ILE A 208 -0.84 -20.27 8.31
N GLN A 209 0.39 -20.44 7.88
CA GLN A 209 1.58 -19.78 8.42
C GLN A 209 2.58 -19.42 7.31
N ILE A 210 3.42 -18.43 7.59
CA ILE A 210 4.51 -17.97 6.71
C ILE A 210 5.82 -18.14 7.49
N ALA A 211 6.74 -18.91 6.94
CA ALA A 211 8.08 -19.13 7.51
C ALA A 211 9.16 -18.73 6.50
N ARG A 212 10.30 -18.20 6.97
CA ARG A 212 11.43 -17.94 6.06
C ARG A 212 11.88 -19.25 5.43
N ALA A 213 12.09 -19.25 4.12
CA ALA A 213 12.62 -20.43 3.43
C ALA A 213 14.02 -20.75 4.00
N LEU A 214 14.28 -22.03 4.27
CA LEU A 214 15.63 -22.48 4.63
C LEU A 214 16.54 -22.23 3.42
N GLN A 215 17.63 -21.49 3.63
CA GLN A 215 18.66 -21.27 2.61
C GLN A 215 19.53 -22.50 2.44
#